data_AF-A0A9W5QQA6-F1
#
_entry.id   AF-A0A9W5QQA6-F1
#
_cell.length_a   1.000
_cell.length_b   1.000
_cell.length_c   1.000
_cell.angle_alpha   90.00
_cell.angle_beta   90.00
_cell.angle_gamma   90.00
#
_symmetry.space_group_name_H-M   'P 1'
#
loop_
_entity.id
_entity.type
_entity.pdbx_description
1 polymer ?
#
loop_
_entity_poly.entity_id
_entity_poly.type
_entity_poly.pdbx_seq_one_letter_code
_entity_poly.pdbx_strand_id
1 'polypeptide(L)'
;MTGAGKEKLYGIKHARMERQYFYKHLGIFIFAQILFIFIVGLVPAQELPSGSYFLHMKEWLLNKQIGFYKNETINTITSVWTSVLIIHFIWAMSYILFPKKKRNSSKQETREEIKEEVKKKKEISINRA
;
A
#
# COMPACT_ATOMS: atom_id res chain seq x y z
N MET A 1 7.66 24.69 -26.81
CA MET A 1 8.15 23.89 -25.67
C MET A 1 6.93 23.35 -24.93
N THR A 2 6.63 22.08 -25.13
CA THR A 2 5.45 21.38 -24.59
C THR A 2 5.65 21.08 -23.10
N GLY A 3 5.00 21.87 -22.24
CA GLY A 3 4.85 21.54 -20.83
C GLY A 3 3.91 20.33 -20.71
N ALA A 4 4.49 19.12 -20.72
CA ALA A 4 3.80 17.89 -20.40
C ALA A 4 3.26 18.00 -18.96
N GLY A 5 2.00 18.44 -18.84
CA GLY A 5 1.25 18.43 -17.60
C GLY A 5 1.24 16.99 -17.11
N LYS A 6 1.93 16.76 -15.99
CA LYS A 6 1.93 15.48 -15.27
C LYS A 6 0.46 15.14 -14.97
N GLU A 7 -0.16 14.29 -15.78
CA GLU A 7 -1.43 13.68 -15.45
C GLU A 7 -1.26 12.98 -14.10
N LYS A 8 -1.72 13.63 -13.03
CA LYS A 8 -1.83 12.99 -11.73
C LYS A 8 -2.80 11.83 -11.92
N LEU A 9 -2.26 10.62 -12.08
CA LEU A 9 -2.99 9.36 -12.17
C LEU A 9 -3.86 9.23 -10.90
N TYR A 10 -5.09 9.76 -10.96
CA TYR A 10 -5.98 9.83 -9.81
C TYR A 10 -6.88 8.60 -9.75
N GLY A 11 -7.00 8.00 -8.58
CA GLY A 11 -7.85 6.84 -8.32
C GLY A 11 -7.24 5.51 -8.78
N ILE A 12 -8.06 4.65 -9.36
CA ILE A 12 -7.83 3.19 -9.53
C ILE A 12 -6.46 2.79 -10.13
N LYS A 13 -5.90 3.59 -11.06
CA LYS A 13 -4.59 3.29 -11.67
C LYS A 13 -3.43 3.41 -10.67
N HIS A 14 -3.48 4.37 -9.75
CA HIS A 14 -2.45 4.52 -8.72
C HIS A 14 -2.53 3.39 -7.68
N ALA A 15 -3.74 3.04 -7.25
CA ALA A 15 -3.98 1.92 -6.34
C ALA A 15 -3.54 0.58 -6.94
N ARG A 16 -3.66 0.38 -8.27
CA ARG A 16 -3.16 -0.82 -8.94
C ARG A 16 -1.63 -0.90 -8.91
N MET A 17 -0.94 0.23 -9.11
CA MET A 17 0.52 0.28 -9.04
C MET A 17 1.01 0.00 -7.61
N GLU A 18 0.39 0.60 -6.59
CA GLU A 18 0.73 0.36 -5.18
C GLU A 18 0.59 -1.11 -4.79
N ARG A 19 -0.47 -1.80 -5.26
CA ARG A 19 -0.62 -3.25 -5.05
C ARG A 19 0.48 -4.07 -5.72
N GLN A 20 0.89 -3.72 -6.94
CA GLN A 20 2.00 -4.40 -7.60
C GLN A 20 3.31 -4.28 -6.81
N TYR A 21 3.59 -3.10 -6.25
CA TYR A 21 4.75 -2.92 -5.37
C TYR A 21 4.62 -3.72 -4.08
N PHE A 22 3.41 -3.79 -3.49
CA PHE A 22 3.16 -4.64 -2.34
C PHE A 22 3.43 -6.12 -2.65
N TYR A 23 2.93 -6.65 -3.78
CA TYR A 23 3.17 -8.05 -4.15
C TYR A 23 4.66 -8.35 -4.39
N LYS A 24 5.40 -7.42 -4.99
CA LYS A 24 6.86 -7.55 -5.12
C LYS A 24 7.54 -7.58 -3.76
N HIS A 25 7.16 -6.68 -2.84
CA HIS A 25 7.70 -6.65 -1.48
C HIS A 25 7.38 -7.94 -0.72
N LEU A 26 6.14 -8.44 -0.84
CA LEU A 26 5.72 -9.72 -0.27
C LEU A 26 6.51 -10.89 -0.86
N GLY A 27 6.75 -10.90 -2.17
CA GLY A 27 7.56 -11.93 -2.83
C GLY A 27 8.99 -11.97 -2.30
N ILE A 28 9.64 -10.81 -2.15
CA ILE A 28 10.99 -10.70 -1.57
C ILE A 28 10.98 -11.19 -0.12
N PHE A 29 9.96 -10.83 0.65
CA PHE A 29 9.81 -11.27 2.03
C PHE A 29 9.72 -12.80 2.11
N ILE A 30 8.84 -13.44 1.34
CA ILE A 30 8.68 -14.90 1.33
C ILE A 30 9.99 -15.58 0.94
N PHE A 31 10.66 -15.08 -0.10
CA PHE A 31 11.95 -15.62 -0.53
C PHE A 31 13.01 -15.54 0.57
N ALA A 32 13.10 -14.40 1.28
CA ALA A 32 14.03 -14.24 2.39
C ALA A 32 13.70 -15.16 3.57
N GLN A 33 12.42 -15.37 3.90
CA GLN A 33 12.03 -16.31 4.95
C GLN A 33 12.45 -17.74 4.60
N ILE A 34 12.27 -18.17 3.35
CA ILE A 34 12.75 -19.47 2.87
C ILE A 34 14.28 -19.58 3.05
N LEU A 35 15.04 -18.55 2.68
CA LEU A 35 16.49 -18.53 2.89
C LEU A 35 16.87 -18.62 4.37
N PHE A 36 16.17 -17.91 5.26
CA PHE A 36 16.41 -17.98 6.70
C PHE A 36 16.14 -19.38 7.25
N ILE A 37 15.11 -20.06 6.76
CA ILE A 37 14.84 -21.46 7.12
C ILE A 37 16.03 -22.35 6.75
N PHE A 38 16.61 -22.19 5.57
CA PHE A 38 17.75 -23.00 5.13
C PHE A 38 19.05 -22.71 5.90
N ILE A 39 19.32 -21.45 6.24
CA ILE A 39 20.58 -21.04 6.87
C ILE A 39 20.57 -21.31 8.38
N VAL A 40 19.44 -21.03 9.03
CA VAL A 40 19.34 -20.96 10.50
C VAL A 40 18.54 -22.13 11.07
N GLY A 41 17.59 -22.65 10.29
CA GLY A 41 16.63 -23.63 10.75
C GLY A 41 15.46 -23.03 11.54
N LEU A 42 14.34 -23.74 11.47
CA LEU A 42 13.15 -23.49 12.28
C LEU A 42 13.25 -24.20 13.63
N VAL A 43 12.62 -23.62 14.64
CA VAL A 43 12.31 -24.32 15.89
C VAL A 43 11.23 -25.37 15.60
N PRO A 44 11.43 -26.65 15.99
CA PRO A 44 10.43 -27.70 15.84
C PRO A 44 9.12 -27.36 16.57
N ALA A 45 7.98 -27.82 16.07
CA ALA A 45 6.67 -27.52 16.65
C ALA A 45 6.56 -27.91 18.14
N GLN A 46 7.26 -28.97 18.55
CA GLN A 46 7.28 -29.49 19.92
C GLN A 46 8.01 -28.57 20.90
N GLU A 47 8.95 -27.76 20.41
CA GLU A 47 9.73 -26.82 21.21
C GLU A 47 9.08 -25.42 21.23
N LEU A 48 8.00 -25.21 20.47
CA LEU A 48 7.25 -23.96 20.50
C LEU A 48 6.39 -23.90 21.77
N PRO A 49 6.34 -22.75 22.47
CA PRO A 49 5.49 -22.56 23.66
C PRO A 49 4.00 -22.91 23.45
N SER A 50 3.53 -22.72 22.22
CA SER A 50 2.14 -22.95 21.81
C SER A 50 1.87 -24.37 21.28
N GLY A 51 2.90 -25.22 21.15
CA GLY A 51 2.82 -26.62 20.69
C GLY A 51 2.40 -26.82 19.22
N SER A 52 2.12 -25.74 18.48
CA SER A 52 1.70 -25.78 17.08
C SER A 52 2.08 -24.50 16.36
N TYR A 53 2.57 -24.62 15.12
CA TYR A 53 2.92 -23.45 14.30
C TYR A 53 1.75 -22.49 14.08
N PHE A 54 0.52 -22.99 13.99
CA PHE A 54 -0.65 -22.14 13.75
C PHE A 54 -0.97 -21.26 14.96
N LEU A 55 -0.97 -21.85 16.16
CA LEU A 55 -1.18 -21.12 17.41
C LEU A 55 -0.01 -20.15 17.65
N HIS A 56 1.23 -20.60 17.40
CA HIS A 56 2.43 -19.77 17.51
C HIS A 56 2.38 -18.55 16.61
N MET A 57 1.85 -18.67 15.40
CA MET A 57 1.71 -17.56 14.47
C MET A 57 0.74 -16.50 14.95
N LYS A 58 -0.39 -16.91 15.52
CA LYS A 58 -1.35 -15.98 16.12
C LYS A 58 -0.72 -15.28 17.32
N GLU A 59 -0.06 -16.03 18.20
CA GLU A 59 0.60 -15.47 19.36
C GLU A 59 1.74 -14.53 18.97
N TRP A 60 2.56 -14.88 17.98
CA TRP A 60 3.67 -14.04 17.52
C TRP A 60 3.19 -12.73 16.91
N LEU A 61 2.09 -12.78 16.17
CA LEU A 61 1.50 -11.58 15.57
C LEU A 61 1.03 -10.60 16.65
N LEU A 62 0.53 -11.11 17.79
CA LEU A 62 0.09 -10.32 18.94
C LEU A 62 1.27 -9.92 19.85
N ASN A 63 2.18 -10.85 20.07
CA ASN A 63 3.33 -10.80 20.98
C ASN A 63 4.60 -11.03 20.18
N LYS A 64 5.10 -9.97 19.55
CA LYS A 64 6.25 -9.94 18.63
C LYS A 64 7.62 -10.39 19.22
N GLN A 65 7.63 -10.83 20.47
CA GLN A 65 8.80 -11.26 21.23
C GLN A 65 9.11 -12.76 21.05
N ILE A 66 8.15 -13.57 20.60
CA ILE A 66 8.37 -15.01 20.37
C ILE A 66 8.86 -15.29 18.95
N GLY A 67 9.95 -16.04 18.80
CA GLY A 67 10.57 -16.33 17.51
C GLY A 67 10.07 -17.61 16.83
N PHE A 68 10.38 -17.77 15.55
CA PHE A 68 10.23 -19.03 14.79
C PHE A 68 11.58 -19.69 14.50
N TYR A 69 12.64 -18.90 14.47
CA TYR A 69 13.99 -19.32 14.12
C TYR A 69 14.81 -19.61 15.37
N LYS A 70 15.81 -20.48 15.23
CA LYS A 70 16.76 -20.76 16.31
C LYS A 70 17.66 -19.56 16.66
N ASN A 71 17.82 -18.64 15.71
CA ASN A 71 18.63 -17.42 15.88
C ASN A 71 17.75 -16.22 16.25
N GLU A 72 18.07 -15.58 17.37
CA GLU A 72 17.35 -14.42 17.89
C GLU A 72 17.42 -13.20 16.97
N THR A 73 18.58 -12.91 16.37
CA THR A 73 18.76 -11.80 15.43
C THR A 73 17.81 -11.91 14.25
N ILE A 74 17.65 -13.12 13.70
CA ILE A 74 16.76 -13.37 12.56
C ILE A 74 15.29 -13.26 12.96
N ASN A 75 14.94 -13.62 14.20
CA ASN A 75 13.60 -13.37 14.75
C ASN A 75 13.32 -11.87 14.86
N THR A 76 14.26 -11.08 15.37
CA THR A 76 14.13 -9.62 15.46
C THR A 76 13.97 -9.00 14.07
N ILE A 77 14.82 -9.37 13.12
CA ILE A 77 14.76 -8.90 11.72
C ILE A 77 13.40 -9.24 11.12
N THR A 78 12.94 -10.49 11.26
CA THR A 78 11.65 -10.94 10.73
C THR A 78 10.48 -10.18 11.36
N SER A 79 10.53 -9.93 12.67
CA SER A 79 9.50 -9.18 13.40
C SER A 79 9.39 -7.72 12.93
N VAL A 80 10.53 -7.04 12.77
CA VAL A 80 10.59 -5.67 12.25
C VAL A 80 10.12 -5.62 10.80
N TRP A 81 10.63 -6.52 9.94
CA TRP A 81 10.27 -6.52 8.52
C TRP A 81 8.79 -6.85 8.30
N THR A 82 8.23 -7.79 9.07
CA THR A 82 6.78 -8.06 9.04
C THR A 82 5.96 -6.83 9.41
N SER A 83 6.42 -6.03 10.38
CA SER A 83 5.76 -4.78 10.76
C SER A 83 5.72 -3.78 9.61
N VAL A 84 6.84 -3.62 8.89
CA VAL A 84 6.92 -2.80 7.67
C VAL A 84 5.96 -3.32 6.60
N LEU A 85 5.90 -4.64 6.44
CA LEU A 85 5.04 -5.29 5.45
C LEU A 85 3.55 -5.08 5.75
N ILE A 86 3.14 -5.15 7.02
CA ILE A 86 1.76 -4.84 7.46
C ILE A 86 1.39 -3.38 7.15
N ILE A 87 2.28 -2.43 7.41
CA ILE A 87 2.04 -1.01 7.10
C ILE A 87 1.86 -0.83 5.58
N HIS A 88 2.73 -1.46 4.79
CA HIS A 88 2.67 -1.42 3.34
C HIS A 88 1.39 -2.08 2.79
N PHE A 89 0.93 -3.16 3.43
CA PHE A 89 -0.35 -3.81 3.14
C PHE A 89 -1.53 -2.86 3.40
N ILE A 90 -1.59 -2.22 4.57
CA ILE A 90 -2.65 -1.27 4.93
C ILE A 90 -2.69 -0.14 3.89
N TRP A 91 -1.53 0.38 3.48
CA TRP A 91 -1.45 1.43 2.47
C TRP A 91 -1.97 0.96 1.11
N ALA A 92 -1.49 -0.18 0.60
CA ALA A 92 -1.91 -0.74 -0.70
C ALA A 92 -3.40 -1.17 -0.74
N MET A 93 -3.96 -1.54 0.41
CA MET A 93 -5.34 -2.01 0.55
C MET A 93 -6.32 -0.92 0.99
N SER A 94 -5.85 0.26 1.43
CA SER A 94 -6.69 1.39 1.85
C SER A 94 -7.76 1.75 0.80
N TYR A 95 -7.40 1.66 -0.48
CA TYR A 95 -8.30 1.92 -1.62
C TYR A 95 -9.35 0.84 -1.89
N ILE A 96 -9.27 -0.34 -1.25
CA ILE A 96 -10.33 -1.37 -1.31
C ILE A 96 -11.47 -1.00 -0.38
N LEU A 97 -11.16 -0.53 0.83
CA LEU A 97 -12.18 -0.14 1.81
C LEU A 97 -12.77 1.24 1.47
N PHE A 98 -11.98 2.15 0.91
CA PHE A 98 -12.41 3.47 0.48
C PHE A 98 -12.09 3.72 -0.99
N PRO A 99 -12.85 3.13 -1.95
CA PRO A 99 -12.67 3.43 -3.35
C PRO A 99 -12.98 4.91 -3.58
N LYS A 100 -11.94 5.71 -3.88
CA LYS A 100 -12.14 7.10 -4.33
C LYS A 100 -12.91 7.06 -5.65
N LYS A 101 -14.22 7.33 -5.58
CA LYS A 101 -15.08 7.42 -6.77
C LYS A 101 -14.48 8.44 -7.73
N LYS A 102 -14.42 8.09 -9.01
CA LYS A 102 -14.13 9.07 -10.07
C LYS A 102 -15.15 10.20 -9.93
N ARG A 103 -14.69 11.44 -9.83
CA ARG A 103 -15.57 12.59 -10.00
C ARG A 103 -16.10 12.51 -11.43
N ASN A 104 -17.40 12.35 -11.61
CA ASN A 104 -18.04 12.23 -12.93
C ASN A 104 -17.54 13.35 -13.85
N SER A 105 -16.99 12.98 -15.01
CA SER A 105 -16.41 13.92 -15.99
C SER A 105 -17.40 15.01 -16.39
N SER A 106 -18.70 14.67 -16.46
CA SER A 106 -19.77 15.63 -16.76
C SER A 106 -19.79 16.81 -15.78
N LYS A 107 -19.59 16.58 -14.47
CA LYS A 107 -19.60 17.65 -13.46
C LYS A 107 -18.34 18.53 -13.48
N GLN A 108 -17.32 18.12 -14.24
CA GLN A 108 -16.07 18.85 -14.41
C GLN A 108 -16.09 19.63 -15.73
N GLU A 109 -16.58 19.03 -16.81
CA GLU A 109 -16.89 19.74 -18.08
C GLU A 109 -17.87 20.88 -17.86
N THR A 110 -19.02 20.63 -17.21
CA THR A 110 -19.99 21.70 -16.94
C THR A 110 -19.41 22.82 -16.09
N ARG A 111 -18.44 22.54 -15.21
CA ARG A 111 -17.85 23.56 -14.32
C ARG A 111 -16.76 24.38 -15.01
N GLU A 112 -16.06 23.80 -15.99
CA GLU A 112 -15.10 24.53 -16.81
C GLU A 112 -15.82 25.32 -17.92
N GLU A 113 -16.89 24.78 -18.51
CA GLU A 113 -17.79 25.52 -19.42
C GLU A 113 -18.41 26.75 -18.72
N ILE A 114 -18.94 26.59 -17.50
CA ILE A 114 -19.49 27.73 -16.73
C ILE A 114 -18.41 28.78 -16.42
N LYS A 115 -17.16 28.37 -16.16
CA LYS A 115 -16.07 29.33 -15.92
C LYS A 115 -15.68 30.08 -17.18
N GLU A 116 -15.60 29.40 -18.31
CA GLU A 116 -15.33 30.00 -19.63
C GLU A 116 -16.42 31.02 -20.00
N GLU A 117 -17.70 30.67 -19.82
CA GLU A 117 -18.81 31.59 -20.07
C GLU A 117 -18.79 32.82 -19.16
N VAL A 118 -18.52 32.63 -17.86
CA VAL A 118 -18.41 33.74 -16.89
C VAL A 118 -17.24 34.66 -17.26
N LYS A 119 -16.10 34.11 -17.68
CA LYS A 119 -14.94 34.90 -18.10
C LYS A 119 -15.26 35.71 -19.37
N LYS A 120 -15.89 35.08 -20.36
CA LYS A 120 -16.28 35.72 -21.62
C LYS A 120 -17.29 36.86 -21.40
N LYS A 121 -18.29 36.66 -20.52
CA LYS A 121 -19.22 37.73 -20.12
C LYS A 121 -18.51 38.89 -19.43
N LYS A 122 -17.52 38.61 -18.57
CA LYS A 122 -16.73 39.64 -17.88
C LYS A 122 -15.92 40.47 -18.87
N GLU A 123 -15.23 39.84 -19.82
CA GLU A 123 -14.47 40.54 -20.86
C GLU A 123 -15.37 41.41 -21.76
N ILE A 124 -16.56 40.91 -22.14
CA ILE A 124 -17.54 41.68 -22.92
C ILE A 124 -18.06 42.89 -22.14
N SER A 125 -18.27 42.77 -20.83
CA SER A 125 -18.72 43.90 -20.00
C SER A 125 -17.66 44.98 -19.80
N ILE A 126 -16.37 44.61 -19.80
CA ILE A 126 -15.25 45.55 -19.64
C ILE A 126 -15.01 46.33 -20.93
N ASN A 127 -15.16 45.70 -22.09
CA ASN A 127 -14.96 46.35 -23.40
C ASN A 127 -16.15 47.19 -23.89
N ARG A 128 -17.27 47.19 -23.15
CA ARG A 128 -18.47 48.01 -23.43
C ARG A 128 -18.64 49.20 -22.49
N ALA A 129 -17.80 49.32 -21.46
CA ALA A 129 -17.74 50.47 -20.56
C ALA A 129 -16.65 51.45 -21.04
#